data_AF-A0A399I1D3-F1
#
_entry.id   AF-A0A399I1D3-F1
#
_cell.length_a   1.000
_cell.length_b   1.000
_cell.length_c   1.000
_cell.angle_alpha   90.00
_cell.angle_beta   90.00
_cell.angle_gamma   90.00
#
_symmetry.space_group_name_H-M   'P 1'
#
loop_
_entity.id
_entity.type
_entity.pdbx_description
1 polymer ?
#
loop_
_entity_poly.entity_id
_entity_poly.type
_entity_poly.pdbx_seq_one_letter_code
_entity_poly.pdbx_strand_id
1 'polypeptide(L)'
;MLWRDQSRTRLHGALLDRPADDPDRCKGCDGACCRAFPTVELTWQEYERLLTLGATRLEFSLAGHHRLIIENGCEFLVQGRCVIYENRPDICRRFICTEG
;
A
#
# COMPACT_ATOMS: atom_id res chain seq x y z
N MET A 1 0.04 36.90 9.25
CA MET A 1 1.41 36.49 8.87
C MET A 1 1.31 35.30 7.93
N LEU A 2 2.06 35.38 6.85
CA LEU A 2 1.91 34.64 5.59
C LEU A 2 2.06 33.13 5.76
N TRP A 3 1.17 32.39 5.10
CA TRP A 3 1.24 30.95 4.91
C TRP A 3 2.50 30.63 4.09
N ARG A 4 3.40 29.83 4.65
CA ARG A 4 4.50 29.22 3.89
C ARG A 4 4.02 27.89 3.38
N ASP A 5 3.70 27.92 2.08
CA ASP A 5 3.60 26.81 1.16
C ASP A 5 4.72 25.79 1.45
N GLN A 6 4.38 24.69 2.12
CA GLN A 6 5.26 23.53 2.19
C GLN A 6 5.25 22.95 0.80
N SER A 7 6.33 23.19 0.06
CA SER A 7 6.65 22.48 -1.17
C SER A 7 6.47 20.98 -0.93
N ARG A 8 5.31 20.45 -1.33
CA ARG A 8 5.02 19.01 -1.31
C ARG A 8 6.00 18.39 -2.29
N THR A 9 7.14 17.90 -1.78
CA THR A 9 7.96 16.94 -2.50
C THR A 9 6.99 15.89 -3.02
N ARG A 10 6.89 15.74 -4.34
CA ARG A 10 5.96 14.78 -4.95
C ARG A 10 6.50 13.40 -4.58
N LEU A 11 5.95 12.81 -3.51
CA LEU A 11 6.27 11.45 -3.15
C LEU A 11 5.62 10.54 -4.18
N HIS A 12 6.46 9.75 -4.85
CA HIS A 12 6.03 8.77 -5.83
C HIS A 12 5.93 7.40 -5.16
N GLY A 13 4.84 6.68 -5.42
CA GLY A 13 4.72 5.29 -5.02
C GLY A 13 5.53 4.39 -5.95
N ALA A 14 6.34 3.51 -5.38
CA ALA A 14 7.02 2.46 -6.11
C ALA A 14 6.67 1.09 -5.52
N LEU A 15 6.57 0.08 -6.39
CA LEU A 15 6.33 -1.31 -6.01
C LEU A 15 7.63 -2.08 -6.26
N LEU A 16 8.22 -2.60 -5.19
CA LEU A 16 9.43 -3.41 -5.26
C LEU A 16 9.13 -4.86 -5.61
N ASP A 17 10.13 -5.58 -6.11
CA ASP A 17 10.05 -7.03 -6.32
C ASP A 17 10.11 -7.81 -4.99
N ARG A 18 10.66 -7.21 -3.93
CA ARG A 18 10.82 -7.81 -2.60
C ARG A 18 10.36 -6.85 -1.51
N PRO A 19 9.86 -7.36 -0.36
CA PRO A 19 9.53 -6.54 0.79
C PRO A 19 10.68 -5.64 1.23
N ALA A 20 10.39 -4.37 1.53
CA ALA A 20 11.31 -3.51 2.23
C ALA A 20 11.06 -3.63 3.74
N ASP A 21 12.13 -3.87 4.51
CA ASP A 21 12.06 -3.92 5.97
C ASP A 21 12.02 -2.53 6.63
N ASP A 22 12.20 -1.46 5.84
CA ASP A 22 12.25 -0.09 6.34
C ASP A 22 10.86 0.39 6.82
N PRO A 23 10.66 0.58 8.14
CA PRO A 23 9.39 0.86 8.75
C PRO A 23 9.03 2.35 8.72
N ASP A 24 9.79 3.23 8.07
CA ASP A 24 9.49 4.68 8.08
C ASP A 24 8.92 5.19 6.75
N ARG A 25 9.21 4.51 5.64
CA ARG A 25 8.83 4.98 4.30
C ARG A 25 7.33 5.09 4.07
N CYS A 26 6.53 4.21 4.68
CA CYS A 26 5.08 4.23 4.54
C CYS A 26 4.40 5.07 5.64
N LYS A 27 5.03 5.32 6.79
CA LYS A 27 4.48 6.18 7.86
C LYS A 27 4.44 7.66 7.45
N GLY A 28 5.43 8.11 6.69
CA GLY A 28 5.60 9.51 6.31
C GLY A 28 4.89 9.95 5.03
N CYS A 29 4.29 9.04 4.25
CA CYS A 29 3.85 9.37 2.89
C CYS A 29 2.33 9.42 2.67
N ASP A 30 1.52 9.50 3.73
CA ASP A 30 0.07 9.75 3.65
C ASP A 30 -0.70 8.74 2.77
N GLY A 31 -0.14 7.53 2.61
CA GLY A 31 -0.66 6.47 1.75
C GLY A 31 -0.41 6.65 0.25
N ALA A 32 0.49 7.55 -0.16
CA ALA A 32 0.86 7.75 -1.56
C ALA A 32 1.38 6.46 -2.23
N CYS A 33 2.11 5.60 -1.50
CA CYS A 33 2.62 4.34 -2.04
C CYS A 33 1.51 3.36 -2.44
N CYS A 34 0.49 3.19 -1.60
CA CYS A 34 -0.62 2.29 -1.89
C CYS A 34 -1.52 2.86 -2.99
N ARG A 35 -1.77 4.18 -3.00
CA ARG A 35 -2.64 4.83 -3.99
C ARG A 35 -2.05 4.88 -5.40
N ALA A 36 -0.74 4.69 -5.54
CA ALA A 36 -0.06 4.71 -6.84
C ALA A 36 -0.42 3.52 -7.75
N PHE A 37 -0.97 2.44 -7.18
CA PHE A 37 -1.29 1.22 -7.92
C PHE A 37 -2.78 0.91 -7.73
N PRO A 38 -3.59 0.86 -8.79
CA PRO A 38 -5.02 0.58 -8.68
C PRO A 38 -5.31 -0.90 -8.35
N THR A 39 -4.42 -1.79 -8.78
CA THR A 39 -4.49 -3.23 -8.54
C THR A 39 -3.09 -3.80 -8.39
N VAL A 40 -2.96 -4.88 -7.64
CA VAL A 40 -1.69 -5.62 -7.54
C VAL A 40 -1.97 -7.12 -7.49
N GLU A 41 -1.13 -7.89 -8.17
CA GLU A 41 -1.20 -9.35 -8.12
C GLU A 41 -0.67 -9.88 -6.79
N LEU A 42 -1.33 -10.93 -6.31
CA LEU A 42 -1.09 -11.59 -5.05
C LEU A 42 -0.76 -13.05 -5.29
N THR A 43 0.20 -13.54 -4.53
CA THR A 43 0.32 -14.97 -4.25
C THR A 43 -0.86 -15.44 -3.38
N TRP A 44 -1.12 -16.75 -3.35
CA TRP A 44 -2.16 -17.32 -2.49
C TRP A 44 -1.95 -16.96 -1.01
N GLN A 45 -0.70 -17.02 -0.53
CA GLN A 45 -0.36 -16.68 0.86
C GLN A 45 -0.66 -15.21 1.21
N GLU A 46 -0.38 -14.28 0.28
CA GLU A 46 -0.71 -12.86 0.45
C GLU A 46 -2.21 -12.63 0.44
N TYR A 47 -2.95 -13.34 -0.43
CA TYR A 47 -4.41 -13.30 -0.47
C TYR A 47 -5.04 -13.75 0.85
N GLU A 48 -4.66 -14.94 1.37
CA GLU A 48 -5.18 -15.45 2.63
C GLU A 48 -4.84 -14.55 3.82
N ARG A 49 -3.62 -13.97 3.81
CA ARG A 49 -3.20 -13.05 4.86
C ARG A 49 -4.03 -11.77 4.85
N LEU A 50 -4.27 -11.19 3.68
CA LEU A 50 -5.13 -10.01 3.54
C LEU A 50 -6.57 -10.32 3.96
N LEU A 51 -7.10 -11.48 3.56
CA LEU A 51 -8.43 -11.93 3.96
C LEU A 51 -8.55 -12.05 5.49
N THR A 52 -7.54 -12.63 6.14
CA THR A 52 -7.48 -12.76 7.62
C THR A 52 -7.40 -11.40 8.32
N LEU A 53 -6.76 -10.42 7.69
CA LEU A 53 -6.68 -9.04 8.18
C LEU A 53 -7.97 -8.24 7.94
N GLY A 54 -8.97 -8.85 7.28
CA GLY A 54 -10.28 -8.23 7.02
C GLY A 54 -10.36 -7.49 5.69
N ALA A 55 -9.46 -7.77 4.73
CA ALA A 55 -9.56 -7.19 3.40
C ALA A 55 -10.85 -7.65 2.71
N THR A 56 -11.61 -6.69 2.20
CA THR A 56 -12.88 -6.88 1.50
C THR A 56 -12.72 -6.73 -0.01
N ARG A 57 -11.66 -6.06 -0.48
CA ARG A 57 -11.43 -5.73 -1.89
C ARG A 57 -10.42 -6.69 -2.54
N LEU A 58 -10.75 -7.97 -2.53
CA LEU A 58 -9.92 -9.03 -3.09
C LEU A 58 -10.62 -9.70 -4.28
N GLU A 59 -9.91 -9.82 -5.41
CA GLU A 59 -10.36 -10.59 -6.56
C GLU A 59 -9.72 -11.99 -6.52
N PHE A 60 -10.58 -13.01 -6.44
CA PHE A 60 -10.15 -14.39 -6.54
C PHE A 60 -10.18 -14.85 -8.00
N SER A 61 -9.09 -15.47 -8.47
CA SER A 61 -8.99 -16.01 -9.82
C SER A 61 -8.60 -17.49 -9.78
N LEU A 62 -9.34 -18.32 -10.52
CA LEU A 62 -9.01 -19.73 -10.75
C LEU A 62 -7.87 -19.92 -11.77
N ALA A 63 -7.56 -18.89 -12.56
CA ALA A 63 -6.56 -18.91 -13.62
C ALA A 63 -5.15 -18.50 -13.13
N GLY A 64 -4.97 -18.25 -11.82
CA GLY A 64 -3.65 -18.21 -11.18
C GLY A 64 -3.23 -16.87 -10.57
N HIS A 65 -3.89 -15.76 -10.90
CA HIS A 65 -3.50 -14.43 -10.40
C HIS A 65 -4.61 -13.83 -9.54
N HIS A 66 -4.50 -14.01 -8.22
CA HIS A 66 -5.35 -13.29 -7.27
C HIS A 66 -4.94 -11.82 -7.24
N ARG A 67 -5.86 -10.90 -6.92
CA ARG A 67 -5.55 -9.47 -6.92
C ARG A 67 -6.10 -8.75 -5.71
N LEU A 68 -5.32 -7.80 -5.20
CA LEU A 68 -5.81 -6.77 -4.29
C LEU A 68 -6.25 -5.56 -5.11
N ILE A 69 -7.48 -5.11 -4.88
CA ILE A 69 -8.05 -3.95 -5.56
C ILE A 69 -7.93 -2.73 -4.64
N ILE A 70 -7.06 -1.80 -5.02
CA ILE A 70 -6.77 -0.55 -4.30
C ILE A 70 -7.44 0.65 -4.98
N GLU A 71 -8.16 0.44 -6.08
CA GLU A 71 -8.94 1.47 -6.77
C GLU A 71 -9.83 2.25 -5.79
N ASN A 72 -9.78 3.59 -5.84
CA ASN A 72 -10.43 4.49 -4.87
C ASN A 72 -9.83 4.48 -3.45
N GLY A 73 -8.63 3.93 -3.28
CA GLY A 73 -7.87 3.93 -2.04
C GLY A 73 -7.80 2.55 -1.38
N CYS A 74 -6.72 2.35 -0.62
CA CYS A 74 -6.54 1.14 0.18
C CYS A 74 -7.50 1.17 1.38
N GLU A 75 -8.24 0.09 1.61
CA GLU A 75 -9.22 -0.01 2.69
C GLU A 75 -8.58 0.07 4.10
N PHE A 76 -7.30 -0.29 4.21
CA PHE A 76 -6.54 -0.18 5.46
C PHE A 76 -6.00 1.24 5.71
N LEU A 77 -6.20 2.18 4.79
CA LEU A 77 -5.71 3.54 4.90
C LEU A 77 -6.76 4.43 5.57
N VAL A 78 -6.56 4.75 6.84
CA VAL A 78 -7.42 5.65 7.61
C VAL A 78 -6.66 6.94 7.88
N GLN A 79 -7.19 8.08 7.40
CA GLN A 79 -6.55 9.39 7.53
C GLN A 79 -5.07 9.39 7.08
N GLY A 80 -4.79 8.69 5.96
CA GLY A 80 -3.44 8.63 5.40
C GLY A 80 -2.47 7.69 6.12
N ARG A 81 -2.93 6.96 7.14
CA ARG A 81 -2.13 5.99 7.90
C ARG A 81 -2.66 4.59 7.68
N CYS A 82 -1.74 3.65 7.42
CA CYS A 82 -2.09 2.24 7.29
C CYS A 82 -2.35 1.65 8.69
N VAL A 83 -3.57 1.23 8.97
CA VAL A 83 -3.97 0.72 10.30
C VAL A 83 -3.38 -0.65 10.61
N ILE A 84 -3.01 -1.42 9.59
CA ILE A 84 -2.35 -2.73 9.74
C ILE A 84 -0.82 -2.61 9.70
N TYR A 85 -0.24 -1.43 9.95
CA TYR A 85 1.17 -1.13 9.70
C TYR A 85 2.15 -2.21 10.20
N GLU A 86 2.01 -2.58 11.47
CA GLU A 86 2.86 -3.57 12.16
C GLU A 86 2.60 -5.00 11.66
N ASN A 87 1.39 -5.25 11.15
CA ASN A 87 0.94 -6.54 10.64
C ASN A 87 0.92 -6.63 9.11
N ARG A 88 1.55 -5.66 8.42
CA ARG A 88 1.53 -5.56 6.96
C ARG A 88 2.05 -6.87 6.34
N PRO A 89 1.28 -7.49 5.43
CA PRO A 89 1.78 -8.61 4.65
C PRO A 89 2.91 -8.17 3.72
N ASP A 90 3.67 -9.14 3.20
CA ASP A 90 4.81 -8.93 2.32
C ASP A 90 4.48 -8.05 1.12
N ILE A 91 3.30 -8.25 0.51
CA ILE A 91 2.80 -7.37 -0.56
C ILE A 91 2.73 -5.90 -0.14
N CYS A 92 2.22 -5.61 1.06
CA CYS A 92 2.11 -4.25 1.59
C CYS A 92 3.48 -3.65 1.93
N ARG A 93 4.48 -4.47 2.22
CA ARG A 93 5.87 -4.06 2.50
C ARG A 93 6.66 -3.78 1.22
N ARG A 94 6.19 -4.22 0.05
CA ARG A 94 6.78 -3.89 -1.26
C ARG A 94 6.44 -2.47 -1.72
N PHE A 95 5.35 -1.89 -1.20
CA PHE A 95 4.97 -0.51 -1.49
C PHE A 95 5.83 0.46 -0.69
N ILE A 96 6.64 1.25 -1.39
CA ILE A 96 7.45 2.31 -0.80
C ILE A 96 7.10 3.66 -1.39
N CYS A 97 7.41 4.71 -0.64
CA CYS A 97 7.40 6.08 -1.13
C CYS A 97 8.85 6.51 -1.40
N THR A 98 9.08 7.09 -2.57
CA THR A 98 10.37 7.65 -2.97
C THR A 98 10.22 9.15 -3.20
N GLU A 99 11.19 9.92 -2.73
CA GLU A 99 11.35 11.32 -3.15
C GLU A 99 11.74 11.34 -4.63
N GLY A 100 11.03 12.11 -5.43
CA GLY A 100 11.36 12.38 -6.83
C GLY A 100 12.27 13.58 -7.00
#